data_AF-A0A3M4Q3Y5-F1
#
_entry.id   AF-A0A3M4Q3Y5-F1
#
_cell.length_a   1.000
_cell.length_b   1.000
_cell.length_c   1.000
_cell.angle_alpha   90.00
_cell.angle_beta   90.00
_cell.angle_gamma   90.00
#
_symmetry.space_group_name_H-M   'P 1'
#
loop_
_entity.id
_entity.type
_entity.pdbx_description
1 polymer ?
#
loop_
_entity_poly.entity_id
_entity_poly.type
_entity_poly.pdbx_seq_one_letter_code
_entity_poly.pdbx_strand_id
1 'polypeptide(L)' 'MFKATPNPPPSVFTIDPGSDDESLLINSFEAFSSVSTLLLDLSEALEGKHRDTVLAIHQLSALGTLMVGNMLDRHAPAR' A
#
# COMPACT_ATOMS: atom_id res chain seq x y z
N MET A 1 0.20 26.50 2.32
CA MET A 1 -0.95 26.51 3.26
C MET A 1 -2.06 25.69 2.62
N PHE A 2 -2.37 24.51 3.18
CA PHE A 2 -3.54 23.74 2.75
C PHE A 2 -4.79 24.40 3.33
N LYS A 3 -5.72 24.82 2.47
CA LYS A 3 -7.02 25.35 2.88
C LYS A 3 -8.01 24.20 2.88
N ALA A 4 -8.49 23.80 4.06
CA ALA A 4 -9.52 22.78 4.16
C ALA A 4 -10.75 23.23 3.37
N THR A 5 -11.26 22.37 2.49
CA THR A 5 -12.50 22.62 1.75
C THR A 5 -13.68 22.61 2.72
N PRO A 6 -14.61 23.57 2.66
CA PRO A 6 -15.73 23.69 3.62
C PRO A 6 -16.65 22.48 3.68
N ASN A 7 -16.64 21.61 2.66
CA ASN A 7 -17.33 20.33 2.60
C ASN A 7 -16.38 19.30 1.95
N PRO A 8 -15.64 18.50 2.73
CA PRO A 8 -14.91 17.38 2.17
C PRO A 8 -15.92 16.37 1.56
N PRO A 9 -15.58 15.71 0.44
CA PRO A 9 -16.42 14.64 -0.09
C PRO A 9 -16.62 13.57 0.99
N PRO A 10 -17.81 12.94 1.08
CA PRO A 10 -18.04 11.85 2.02
C PRO A 10 -17.01 10.73 1.77
N SER A 11 -16.37 10.26 2.84
CA SER A 11 -15.42 9.16 2.73
C SER A 11 -16.18 7.88 2.41
N VAL A 12 -15.86 7.25 1.27
CA VAL A 12 -16.47 5.96 0.87
C VAL A 12 -15.82 4.79 1.61
N PHE A 13 -14.58 4.97 2.08
CA PHE A 13 -13.84 3.97 2.84
C PHE A 13 -13.44 4.52 4.21
N THR A 14 -13.55 3.69 5.25
CA THR A 14 -13.13 4.01 6.62
C THR A 14 -12.41 2.81 7.21
N ILE A 15 -11.43 3.06 8.06
CA ILE A 15 -10.87 2.01 8.91
C ILE A 15 -11.84 1.81 10.08
N ASP A 16 -12.28 0.57 10.30
CA ASP A 16 -13.10 0.23 11.46
C ASP A 16 -12.27 0.40 12.74
N PRO A 17 -12.67 1.24 13.71
CA PRO A 17 -11.98 1.38 14.99
C PRO A 17 -11.91 0.08 15.80
N GLY A 18 -12.76 -0.91 15.49
CA GLY A 18 -12.76 -2.24 16.10
C GLY A 18 -11.82 -3.25 15.44
N SER A 19 -11.19 -2.92 14.30
CA SER A 19 -10.23 -3.82 13.65
C SER A 19 -9.00 -4.01 14.54
N ASP A 20 -8.57 -5.26 14.67
CA ASP A 20 -7.32 -5.61 15.31
C ASP A 20 -6.11 -5.30 14.42
N ASP A 21 -4.95 -5.13 15.05
CA ASP A 21 -3.70 -4.80 14.36
C ASP A 21 -3.30 -5.83 13.30
N GLU A 22 -3.57 -7.13 13.54
CA GLU A 22 -3.24 -8.20 12.60
C GLU A 22 -4.08 -8.06 11.32
N SER A 23 -5.39 -7.85 11.43
CA SER A 23 -6.27 -7.58 10.28
C SER A 23 -5.83 -6.35 9.49
N LEU A 24 -5.44 -5.26 10.17
CA LEU A 24 -4.95 -4.04 9.51
C LEU A 24 -3.62 -4.28 8.78
N LEU A 25 -2.71 -5.07 9.37
CA LEU A 25 -1.43 -5.43 8.76
C LEU A 25 -1.62 -6.36 7.57
N ILE A 26 -2.49 -7.38 7.66
CA ILE A 26 -2.82 -8.26 6.53
C ILE A 26 -3.39 -7.46 5.37
N ASN A 27 -4.40 -6.62 5.63
CA ASN A 27 -4.99 -5.77 4.59
C ASN A 27 -3.95 -4.81 3.97
N SER A 28 -3.03 -4.26 4.79
CA SER A 28 -1.94 -3.42 4.30
C SER A 28 -0.96 -4.20 3.41
N PHE A 29 -0.60 -5.42 3.81
CA PHE A 29 0.26 -6.31 3.04
C PHE A 29 -0.35 -6.64 1.67
N GLU A 30 -1.64 -7.01 1.65
CA GLU A 30 -2.39 -7.29 0.43
C GLU A 30 -2.49 -6.05 -0.46
N ALA A 31 -2.71 -4.86 0.10
CA ALA A 31 -2.75 -3.61 -0.65
C ALA A 31 -1.41 -3.31 -1.32
N PHE A 32 -0.28 -3.39 -0.59
CA PHE A 32 1.05 -3.17 -1.18
C PHE A 32 1.40 -4.23 -2.22
N SER A 33 1.04 -5.49 -2.01
CA SER A 33 1.24 -6.57 -2.98
C SER A 33 0.44 -6.32 -4.26
N SER A 34 -0.83 -5.90 -4.13
CA SER A 34 -1.70 -5.58 -5.26
C SER A 34 -1.15 -4.39 -6.05
N VAL A 35 -0.77 -3.30 -5.37
CA VAL A 35 -0.16 -2.13 -6.00
C VAL A 35 1.14 -2.52 -6.71
N SER A 36 1.99 -3.35 -6.10
CA SER A 36 3.24 -3.81 -6.73
C SER A 36 2.96 -4.54 -8.05
N THR A 37 1.97 -5.42 -8.07
CA THR A 37 1.55 -6.15 -9.29
C THR A 37 1.05 -5.20 -10.37
N LEU A 38 0.19 -4.24 -10.02
CA LEU A 38 -0.34 -3.26 -10.96
C LEU A 38 0.74 -2.32 -11.52
N LEU A 39 1.74 -1.95 -10.72
CA LEU A 39 2.85 -1.12 -11.17
C LEU A 39 3.75 -1.89 -12.15
N LEU A 40 3.94 -3.20 -11.95
CA LEU A 40 4.67 -4.02 -12.92
C LEU A 40 3.92 -4.11 -14.25
N ASP A 41 2.62 -4.40 -14.22
CA ASP A 41 1.76 -4.44 -15.42
C ASP A 41 1.79 -3.08 -16.17
N LEU A 42 1.64 -1.97 -15.44
CA LEU A 42 1.75 -0.63 -16.02
C LEU A 42 3.14 -0.36 -16.62
N SER A 43 4.20 -0.88 -16.00
CA SER A 43 5.57 -0.68 -16.50
C SER A 43 5.83 -1.33 -17.86
N GLU A 44 5.05 -2.36 -18.22
CA GLU A 44 5.13 -3.01 -19.54
C GLU A 44 4.54 -2.13 -20.64
N ALA A 45 3.57 -1.27 -20.32
CA ALA A 45 2.94 -0.34 -21.25
C ALA A 45 3.69 1.01 -21.40
N LEU A 46 4.78 1.21 -20.67
CA LEU A 46 5.53 2.48 -20.63
C LEU A 46 6.97 2.31 -21.10
N GLU A 47 7.59 3.41 -21.52
CA GLU A 47 8.99 3.45 -21.95
C GLU A 47 9.77 4.61 -21.33
N GLY A 48 11.10 4.50 -21.38
CA GLY A 48 12.04 5.51 -20.91
C GLY A 48 11.78 5.96 -19.48
N LYS A 49 11.85 7.28 -19.25
CA LYS A 49 11.76 7.88 -17.90
C LYS A 49 10.47 7.52 -17.15
N HIS A 50 9.34 7.35 -17.85
CA HIS A 50 8.06 7.02 -17.21
C HIS A 50 8.07 5.58 -16.68
N ARG A 51 8.60 4.64 -17.46
CA ARG A 51 8.83 3.26 -17.01
C ARG A 51 9.76 3.22 -15.82
N ASP A 52 10.88 3.95 -15.86
CA ASP A 52 11.83 4.01 -14.74
C ASP A 52 11.18 4.56 -13.47
N THR A 53 10.32 5.57 -13.61
CA THR A 53 9.56 6.15 -12.49
C THR A 53 8.59 5.13 -11.89
N VAL A 54 7.82 4.43 -12.72
CA VAL A 54 6.88 3.40 -12.25
C VAL A 54 7.62 2.24 -11.57
N LEU A 55 8.75 1.81 -12.11
CA LEU A 55 9.58 0.78 -11.50
C LEU A 55 10.17 1.23 -10.15
N ALA A 56 10.53 2.50 -10.01
CA ALA A 56 10.96 3.04 -8.72
C ALA A 56 9.82 3.03 -7.69
N ILE A 57 8.59 3.39 -8.09
CA ILE A 57 7.42 3.29 -7.20
C ILE A 57 7.14 1.83 -6.84
N HIS A 58 7.24 0.90 -7.80
CA HIS A 58 7.12 -0.53 -7.55
C HIS A 58 8.12 -1.00 -6.48
N GLN A 59 9.38 -0.57 -6.57
CA GLN A 59 10.38 -0.90 -5.54
C GLN A 59 10.00 -0.38 -4.16
N LEU A 60 9.44 0.83 -4.05
CA LEU A 60 8.94 1.37 -2.78
C LEU A 60 7.73 0.59 -2.25
N SER A 61 6.82 0.17 -3.12
CA SER A 61 5.68 -0.69 -2.74
C SER A 61 6.13 -2.05 -2.25
N ALA A 62 7.10 -2.69 -2.94
CA ALA A 62 7.67 -3.97 -2.53
C ALA A 62 8.40 -3.85 -1.18
N LEU A 63 9.10 -2.75 -0.92
CA LEU A 63 9.67 -2.46 0.40
C LEU A 63 8.59 -2.35 1.49
N GLY A 64 7.45 -1.73 1.17
CA GLY A 64 6.28 -1.68 2.05
C GLY A 64 5.76 -3.08 2.41
N THR A 65 5.63 -3.97 1.42
CA THR A 65 5.26 -5.39 1.65
C THR A 65 6.23 -6.08 2.61
N LEU A 66 7.55 -5.89 2.46
CA LEU A 66 8.55 -6.48 3.36
C LEU A 66 8.45 -5.94 4.79
N MET A 67 8.25 -4.62 4.95
CA MET A 67 8.09 -4.01 6.27
C MET A 67 6.83 -4.53 6.99
N VAL A 68 5.70 -4.56 6.29
CA VAL A 68 4.42 -5.03 6.85
C VAL A 68 4.47 -6.53 7.13
N GLY A 69 5.04 -7.34 6.23
CA GLY A 69 5.23 -8.77 6.45
C GLY A 69 6.08 -9.03 7.69
N ASN A 70 7.17 -8.27 7.87
CA ASN A 70 7.98 -8.38 9.08
C ASN A 70 7.26 -7.95 10.36
N MET A 71 6.35 -6.98 10.28
CA MET A 71 5.49 -6.62 11.41
C MET A 71 4.53 -7.77 11.73
N LEU A 72 3.88 -8.35 10.71
CA LEU A 72 2.95 -9.46 10.87
C LEU A 72 3.64 -10.68 11.53
N ASP A 73 4.84 -11.03 11.10
CA ASP A 73 5.65 -12.10 11.70
C ASP A 73 5.97 -11.85 13.19
N ARG A 74 6.11 -10.58 13.60
CA ARG A 74 6.31 -10.22 15.03
C ARG A 74 5.02 -10.29 15.84
N HIS A 75 3.89 -9.98 15.21
CA HIS A 75 2.57 -10.04 15.84
C HIS A 75 2.05 -11.48 16.00
N ALA A 76 2.41 -12.37 15.07
CA ALA A 76 2.16 -13.80 15.14
C ALA A 76 3.46 -14.56 15.49
N PRO A 77 3.95 -14.52 16.75
CA PRO A 77 5.11 -15.33 17.11
C PRO A 77 4.78 -16.79 16.83
N ALA A 78 5.68 -17.46 16.10
CA ALA A 78 5.58 -18.87 15.73
C ALA A 78 5.03 -19.69 16.91
N ARG A 79 3.83 -20.24 16.70
CA ARG A 79 3.23 -21.23 17.60
C ARG A 79 3.97 -22.55 17.50
#